data_AF-A0A815GDH1-F1
#
_entry.id   AF-A0A815GDH1-F1
#
_cell.length_a   1.000
_cell.length_b   1.000
_cell.length_c   1.000
_cell.angle_alpha   90.00
_cell.angle_beta   90.00
_cell.angle_gamma   90.00
#
_symmetry.space_group_name_H-M   'P 1'
#
loop_
_entity.id
_entity.type
_entity.pdbx_description
1 polymer ?
#
loop_
_entity_poly.entity_id
_entity_poly.type
_entity_poly.pdbx_seq_one_letter_code
_entity_poly.pdbx_strand_id
1 'polypeptide(L)'
;MPKLRTLAVTDSYQHLELIDQISSITNLTIPNCNLHSLQRILKTVTMLKYLNCSNLFQHQMSSNNSIEFEEDYQGIHLKQLIILEFQGTFSDLQMFIKHIPNFKKIIISADYERKIIDAYH
;
A
#
# COMPACT_ATOMS: atom_id res chain seq x y z
N MET A 1 -19.10 12.08 17.99
CA MET A 1 -18.47 12.63 16.77
C MET A 1 -18.27 11.51 15.75
N PRO A 2 -18.72 11.68 14.49
CA PRO A 2 -18.49 10.68 13.45
C PRO A 2 -16.98 10.58 13.15
N LYS A 3 -16.46 9.36 13.07
CA LYS A 3 -15.08 9.08 12.67
C LYS A 3 -15.07 8.63 11.21
N LEU A 4 -14.28 9.28 10.35
CA LEU A 4 -14.13 8.86 8.96
C LEU A 4 -13.32 7.57 8.91
N ARG A 5 -13.95 6.47 8.47
CA ARG A 5 -13.33 5.13 8.44
C ARG A 5 -12.88 4.70 7.06
N THR A 6 -13.47 5.28 6.02
CA THR A 6 -13.23 4.95 4.62
C THR A 6 -12.98 6.23 3.86
N LEU A 7 -11.91 6.26 3.09
CA LEU A 7 -11.57 7.36 2.21
C LEU A 7 -11.18 6.80 0.83
N ALA A 8 -11.72 7.40 -0.22
CA ALA A 8 -11.32 7.16 -1.59
C ALA A 8 -10.87 8.50 -2.17
N VAL A 9 -9.60 8.60 -2.56
CA VAL A 9 -9.07 9.70 -3.34
C VAL A 9 -9.10 9.26 -4.79
N THR A 10 -9.70 10.05 -5.68
CA THR A 10 -9.85 9.68 -7.10
C THR A 10 -8.90 10.43 -8.02
N ASP A 11 -8.22 11.45 -7.50
CA ASP A 11 -7.32 12.30 -8.29
C ASP A 11 -5.87 12.18 -7.85
N SER A 12 -4.98 12.43 -8.80
CA SER A 12 -3.57 12.07 -8.71
C SER A 12 -2.74 13.12 -7.96
N TYR A 13 -1.98 12.64 -6.98
CA TYR A 13 -0.81 13.27 -6.36
C TYR A 13 -0.96 14.44 -5.37
N GLN A 14 -1.94 15.32 -5.44
CA GLN A 14 -1.76 16.63 -4.76
C GLN A 14 -2.10 16.69 -3.26
N HIS A 15 -2.75 15.66 -2.68
CA HIS A 15 -3.33 15.81 -1.32
C HIS A 15 -3.12 14.63 -0.38
N LEU A 16 -2.11 13.78 -0.62
CA LEU A 16 -1.78 12.70 0.32
C LEU A 16 -1.44 13.24 1.74
N GLU A 17 -0.97 14.48 1.86
CA GLU A 17 -0.74 15.14 3.16
C GLU A 17 -2.04 15.34 3.98
N LEU A 18 -3.20 15.43 3.31
CA LEU A 18 -4.48 15.53 4.01
C LEU A 18 -4.89 14.20 4.65
N ILE A 19 -4.38 13.07 4.13
CA ILE A 19 -4.62 11.74 4.70
C ILE A 19 -3.93 11.61 6.06
N ASP A 20 -2.75 12.23 6.21
CA ASP A 20 -1.97 12.20 7.45
C ASP A 20 -2.74 12.79 8.64
N GLN A 21 -3.72 13.67 8.39
CA GLN A 21 -4.55 14.31 9.41
C GLN A 21 -5.72 13.43 9.89
N ILE A 22 -5.99 12.30 9.23
CA ILE A 22 -7.19 11.50 9.49
C ILE A 22 -6.82 10.14 10.09
N SER A 23 -6.47 10.16 11.38
CA SER A 23 -6.03 8.98 12.14
C SER A 23 -7.07 7.87 12.29
N SER A 24 -8.35 8.13 11.96
CA SER A 24 -9.42 7.14 12.07
C SER A 24 -9.64 6.28 10.82
N ILE A 25 -8.91 6.54 9.73
CA ILE A 25 -9.07 5.78 8.48
C ILE A 25 -8.66 4.33 8.70
N THR A 26 -9.54 3.42 8.27
CA THR A 26 -9.31 1.98 8.29
C THR A 26 -9.29 1.37 6.88
N ASN A 27 -9.94 2.03 5.92
CA ASN A 27 -9.97 1.65 4.51
C ASN A 27 -9.55 2.85 3.66
N LEU A 28 -8.53 2.68 2.84
CA LEU A 28 -8.02 3.72 1.96
C LEU A 28 -7.97 3.20 0.52
N THR A 29 -8.52 3.98 -0.41
CA THR A 29 -8.32 3.78 -1.85
C THR A 29 -7.62 5.00 -2.42
N ILE A 30 -6.46 4.81 -3.06
CA ILE A 30 -5.67 5.89 -3.66
C ILE A 30 -5.07 5.49 -5.02
N PRO A 31 -5.20 6.31 -6.07
CA PRO A 31 -4.47 6.10 -7.31
C PRO A 31 -2.99 6.46 -7.13
N ASN A 32 -2.13 5.84 -7.93
CA ASN A 32 -0.71 6.21 -8.07
C ASN A 32 0.06 6.25 -6.75
N CYS A 33 -0.01 5.15 -6.00
CA CYS A 33 0.72 4.99 -4.76
C CYS A 33 2.14 4.50 -5.05
N ASN A 34 3.12 5.39 -5.12
CA ASN A 34 4.52 4.95 -5.15
C ASN A 34 4.96 4.44 -3.76
N LEU A 35 6.12 3.77 -3.69
CA LEU A 35 6.61 3.21 -2.42
C LEU A 35 6.76 4.26 -1.32
N HIS A 36 7.30 5.44 -1.64
CA HIS A 36 7.47 6.51 -0.67
C HIS A 36 6.12 6.94 -0.06
N SER A 37 5.09 7.04 -0.91
CA SER A 37 3.72 7.35 -0.48
C SER A 37 3.15 6.24 0.39
N LEU A 38 3.38 4.98 0.01
CA LEU A 38 2.98 3.81 0.80
C LEU A 38 3.62 3.84 2.19
N GLN A 39 4.94 4.00 2.26
CA GLN A 39 5.69 4.07 3.51
C GLN A 39 5.18 5.19 4.41
N ARG A 40 4.94 6.39 3.85
CA ARG A 40 4.35 7.50 4.59
C ARG A 40 2.96 7.13 5.14
N ILE A 41 2.06 6.62 4.30
CA ILE A 41 0.70 6.25 4.69
C ILE A 41 0.70 5.23 5.83
N LEU A 42 1.58 4.24 5.76
CA LEU A 42 1.66 3.20 6.79
C LEU A 42 2.15 3.76 8.13
N LYS A 43 3.00 4.80 8.12
CA LYS A 43 3.44 5.49 9.33
C LYS A 43 2.39 6.42 9.92
N THR A 44 1.69 7.17 9.06
CA THR A 44 0.78 8.23 9.51
C THR A 44 -0.63 7.70 9.80
N VAL A 45 -1.11 6.73 9.02
CA VAL A 45 -2.44 6.14 9.15
C VAL A 45 -2.36 4.83 9.93
N THR A 46 -2.00 4.91 11.20
CA THR A 46 -1.74 3.75 12.07
C THR A 46 -2.92 2.77 12.19
N MET A 47 -4.16 3.25 12.01
CA MET A 47 -5.38 2.43 12.07
C MET A 47 -5.74 1.75 10.74
N LEU A 48 -4.94 1.96 9.69
CA LEU A 48 -5.21 1.44 8.35
C LEU A 48 -5.18 -0.09 8.35
N LYS A 49 -6.25 -0.70 7.84
CA LYS A 49 -6.40 -2.16 7.74
C LYS A 49 -6.49 -2.63 6.30
N TYR A 50 -7.02 -1.80 5.41
CA TYR A 50 -7.27 -2.14 4.02
C TYR A 50 -6.78 -1.02 3.12
N LEU A 51 -5.85 -1.34 2.24
CA LEU A 51 -5.34 -0.41 1.24
C LEU A 51 -5.63 -0.95 -0.16
N ASN A 52 -6.23 -0.11 -1.00
CA ASN A 52 -6.37 -0.34 -2.43
C ASN A 52 -5.61 0.75 -3.17
N CYS A 53 -4.66 0.37 -4.02
CA CYS A 53 -3.89 1.31 -4.81
C CYS A 53 -3.63 0.86 -6.24
N SER A 54 -3.34 1.82 -7.10
CA SER A 54 -2.79 1.59 -8.44
C SER A 54 -1.36 2.09 -8.53
N ASN A 55 -0.62 1.57 -9.52
CA ASN A 55 0.75 1.97 -9.86
C ASN A 55 1.76 1.85 -8.72
N LEU A 56 1.65 0.77 -7.94
CA LEU A 56 2.64 0.47 -6.91
C LEU A 56 3.98 0.12 -7.56
N PHE A 57 5.05 0.72 -7.06
CA PHE A 57 6.43 0.61 -7.56
C PHE A 57 6.69 1.24 -8.94
N GLN A 58 5.75 2.03 -9.47
CA GLN A 58 5.98 2.82 -10.68
C GLN A 58 7.22 3.71 -10.51
N HIS A 59 8.12 3.68 -11.50
CA HIS A 59 9.39 4.42 -11.57
C HIS A 59 10.54 3.99 -10.63
N GLN A 60 10.48 2.82 -9.98
CA GLN A 60 11.62 2.31 -9.18
C GLN A 60 12.65 1.50 -9.98
N MET A 61 12.60 1.58 -11.31
CA MET A 61 13.49 0.91 -12.29
C MET A 61 14.92 1.50 -12.35
N SER A 62 15.53 1.82 -11.21
CA SER A 62 16.99 1.93 -11.12
C SER A 62 17.50 0.53 -10.83
N SER A 63 18.05 -0.13 -11.85
CA SER A 63 18.48 -1.54 -11.85
C SER A 63 19.51 -1.95 -10.78
N ASN A 64 19.96 -1.01 -9.93
CA ASN A 64 21.00 -1.24 -8.92
C ASN A 64 20.60 -0.82 -7.49
N ASN A 65 19.40 -0.28 -7.26
CA ASN A 65 18.96 0.09 -5.92
C ASN A 65 17.99 -0.97 -5.40
N SER A 66 18.44 -1.78 -4.44
CA SER A 66 17.53 -2.60 -3.64
C SER A 66 16.47 -1.70 -3.02
N ILE A 67 15.20 -2.13 -3.07
CA ILE A 67 14.13 -1.40 -2.40
C ILE A 67 14.38 -1.45 -0.89
N GLU A 68 14.70 -0.29 -0.31
CA GLU A 68 14.89 -0.15 1.13
C GLU A 68 13.52 0.01 1.80
N PHE A 69 13.14 -1.02 2.55
CA PHE A 69 12.03 -0.95 3.49
C PHE A 69 12.59 -0.55 4.85
N GLU A 70 11.99 0.46 5.46
CA GLU A 70 12.36 0.81 6.83
C GLU A 70 12.03 -0.35 7.79
N GLU A 71 12.95 -0.62 8.73
CA GLU A 71 12.84 -1.78 9.62
C GLU A 71 11.76 -1.63 10.70
N ASP A 72 11.30 -0.41 10.97
CA ASP A 72 10.40 -0.09 12.08
C ASP A 72 8.95 0.16 11.64
N TYR A 73 8.30 -0.93 11.22
CA TYR A 73 6.85 -0.94 10.98
C TYR A 73 6.04 -1.35 12.22
N GLN A 74 6.60 -1.17 13.42
CA GLN A 74 5.87 -1.44 14.66
C GLN A 74 4.63 -0.54 14.75
N GLY A 75 3.46 -1.16 14.95
CA GLY A 75 2.18 -0.45 15.04
C GLY A 75 1.39 -0.37 13.72
N ILE A 76 1.88 -0.95 12.63
CA ILE A 76 1.06 -1.10 11.41
C ILE A 76 0.04 -2.21 11.58
N HIS A 77 -1.19 -1.91 11.19
CA HIS A 77 -2.34 -2.83 11.29
C HIS A 77 -2.88 -3.26 9.93
N LEU A 78 -2.11 -3.07 8.87
CA LEU A 78 -2.52 -3.42 7.51
C LEU A 78 -2.75 -4.92 7.40
N LYS A 79 -3.99 -5.30 7.08
CA LYS A 79 -4.40 -6.69 6.89
C LYS A 79 -4.47 -7.07 5.42
N GLN A 80 -4.78 -6.11 4.56
CA GLN A 80 -4.99 -6.37 3.15
C GLN A 80 -4.47 -5.24 2.26
N LEU A 81 -3.78 -5.63 1.20
CA LEU A 81 -3.33 -4.76 0.11
C LEU A 81 -3.91 -5.24 -1.22
N ILE A 82 -4.54 -4.34 -1.96
CA ILE A 82 -5.00 -4.56 -3.34
C ILE A 82 -4.17 -3.64 -4.23
N ILE A 83 -3.52 -4.20 -5.24
CA ILE A 83 -2.67 -3.49 -6.20
C ILE A 83 -3.26 -3.70 -7.59
N LEU A 84 -3.72 -2.63 -8.23
CA LEU A 84 -4.36 -2.72 -9.55
C LEU A 84 -3.33 -2.75 -10.70
N GLU A 85 -2.18 -2.12 -10.51
CA GLU A 85 -1.08 -2.10 -11.49
C GLU A 85 0.23 -2.23 -10.71
N PHE A 86 0.85 -3.42 -10.79
CA PHE A 86 2.09 -3.74 -10.09
C PHE A 86 3.27 -3.69 -11.05
N GLN A 87 4.26 -2.84 -10.76
CA GLN A 87 5.42 -2.62 -11.63
C GLN A 87 6.76 -3.00 -10.96
N GLY A 88 6.74 -3.88 -9.94
CA GLY A 88 7.93 -4.35 -9.21
C GLY A 88 8.22 -5.85 -9.39
N THR A 89 9.16 -6.38 -8.59
CA THR A 89 9.40 -7.83 -8.53
C THR A 89 8.64 -8.47 -7.36
N PHE A 90 8.29 -9.75 -7.47
CA PHE A 90 7.69 -10.46 -6.34
C PHE A 90 8.60 -10.51 -5.10
N SER A 91 9.93 -10.49 -5.30
CA SER A 91 10.90 -10.42 -4.21
C SER A 91 10.75 -9.14 -3.39
N ASP A 92 10.58 -8.00 -4.05
CA ASP A 92 10.33 -6.71 -3.40
C ASP A 92 9.06 -6.73 -2.56
N LEU A 93 8.01 -7.31 -3.12
CA LEU A 93 6.72 -7.43 -2.46
C LEU A 93 6.79 -8.37 -1.25
N GLN A 94 7.55 -9.45 -1.38
CA GLN A 94 7.77 -10.38 -0.28
C GLN A 94 8.54 -9.71 0.86
N MET A 95 9.58 -8.93 0.55
CA MET A 95 10.32 -8.15 1.56
C MET A 95 9.40 -7.16 2.27
N PHE A 96 8.57 -6.42 1.53
CA PHE A 96 7.57 -5.53 2.10
C PHE A 96 6.64 -6.23 3.09
N ILE A 97 5.99 -7.32 2.66
CA ILE A 97 4.99 -8.04 3.47
C ILE A 97 5.60 -8.64 4.73
N LYS A 98 6.86 -9.11 4.66
CA LYS A 98 7.56 -9.69 5.83
C LYS A 98 7.65 -8.74 7.01
N HIS A 99 7.62 -7.43 6.78
CA HIS A 99 7.69 -6.45 7.85
C HIS A 99 6.32 -5.99 8.36
N ILE A 100 5.22 -6.50 7.81
CA ILE A 100 3.87 -6.10 8.22
C ILE A 100 3.27 -7.19 9.12
N PRO A 101 3.15 -6.94 10.43
CA PRO A 101 2.65 -7.95 11.35
C PRO A 101 1.17 -8.25 11.08
N ASN A 102 0.80 -9.53 11.10
CA ASN A 102 -0.58 -10.01 10.90
C ASN A 102 -1.19 -9.65 9.53
N PHE A 103 -0.35 -9.42 8.51
CA PHE A 103 -0.81 -9.28 7.14
C PHE A 103 -1.53 -10.55 6.69
N LYS A 104 -2.70 -10.42 6.05
CA LYS A 104 -3.56 -11.56 5.74
C LYS A 104 -3.68 -11.86 4.26
N LYS A 105 -3.75 -10.82 3.44
CA LYS A 105 -4.10 -11.00 2.03
C LYS A 105 -3.48 -9.92 1.16
N ILE A 106 -2.89 -10.35 0.06
CA ILE A 106 -2.56 -9.48 -1.05
C ILE A 106 -3.35 -9.88 -2.29
N ILE A 107 -3.82 -8.89 -3.03
CA ILE A 107 -4.46 -9.07 -4.34
C ILE A 107 -3.68 -8.20 -5.32
N ILE A 108 -3.15 -8.82 -6.36
CA ILE A 108 -2.49 -8.11 -7.45
C ILE A 108 -3.35 -8.33 -8.70
N SER A 109 -3.76 -7.24 -9.33
CA SER A 109 -4.32 -7.28 -10.67
C SER A 109 -3.17 -7.22 -11.65
N ALA A 110 -3.07 -8.24 -12.49
CA ALA A 110 -2.22 -8.23 -13.66
C ALA A 110 -3.11 -7.99 -14.88
N ASP A 111 -3.07 -6.80 -15.47
CA ASP A 111 -3.60 -6.59 -16.81
C ASP A 111 -2.58 -7.21 -17.78
N TYR A 112 -2.83 -8.41 -18.30
CA TYR A 112 -3.56 -8.57 -19.57
C TYR A 112 -4.74 -9.54 -19.55
N GLU A 113 -4.94 -10.30 -18.46
CA GLU A 113 -6.10 -11.15 -18.24
C GLU A 113 -6.22 -11.29 -16.74
N ARG A 114 -7.37 -10.93 -16.15
CA ARG A 114 -7.65 -10.94 -14.70
C ARG A 114 -7.27 -12.26 -14.02
N LYS A 115 -6.00 -12.48 -13.74
CA LYS A 115 -5.49 -13.59 -12.93
C LYS A 115 -5.21 -13.02 -11.56
N ILE A 116 -6.18 -13.21 -10.67
CA ILE A 116 -6.03 -12.95 -9.25
C ILE A 116 -4.98 -13.96 -8.73
N ILE A 117 -3.79 -13.48 -8.41
CA ILE A 117 -2.80 -14.29 -7.68
C ILE A 117 -3.12 -14.14 -6.20
N ASP A 118 -3.89 -15.07 -5.66
CA ASP A 118 -4.13 -15.19 -4.22
C ASP A 118 -2.90 -15.86 -3.58
N ALA A 119 -2.06 -15.08 -2.91
CA ALA A 119 -0.97 -15.60 -2.07
C ALA A 119 -1.42 -15.61 -0.60
N TYR A 120 -1.54 -16.81 -0.02
CA TYR A 120 -1.80 -17.01 1.40
C TYR A 120 -0.48 -17.31 2.10
N HIS A 121 -0.23 -16.66 3.25
CA HIS A 121 0.98 -16.83 4.05
C HIS A 121 0.70 -17.60 5.34
#